data_AF-A0A1S9BZL8-F1
#
_entry.id   AF-A0A1S9BZL8-F1
#
_cell.length_a   1.000
_cell.length_b   1.000
_cell.length_c   1.000
_cell.angle_alpha   90.00
_cell.angle_beta   90.00
_cell.angle_gamma   90.00
#
_symmetry.space_group_name_H-M   'P 1'
#
loop_
_entity.id
_entity.type
_entity.pdbx_description
1 polymer ?
#
loop_
_entity_poly.entity_id
_entity_poly.type
_entity_poly.pdbx_seq_one_letter_code
_entity_poly.pdbx_strand_id
1 'polypeptide(L)'
;MYEIGPYTIEDNQKREDRTELIDGYIYKMKANLPIYGVYLRNLYGMIMQACNASDEYARAFMYVGVRIDKDDKTCIVPDICIVRDEEQVAGGKFVEGAPDVTIEFLGSDLEDRKRDLFLKLNKYREAGVKEYWIIDVEHKGLMVYDFSEVTLPRHYSFDEEVPAGSIVPGFSIDFKALEEKVKKFYEMAEFTRKMKEKKAKQG
;
A
#
# COMPACT_ATOMS: atom_id res chain seq x y z
N MET A 1 -17.80 -1.70 5.77
CA MET A 1 -18.98 -2.56 5.53
C MET A 1 -18.58 -3.64 4.54
N TYR A 2 -18.75 -4.91 4.91
CA TYR A 2 -18.49 -6.05 4.03
C TYR A 2 -19.79 -6.75 3.66
N GLU A 3 -19.81 -7.41 2.51
CA GLU A 3 -20.93 -8.26 2.08
C GLU A 3 -20.59 -9.72 2.39
N ILE A 4 -21.54 -10.43 3.00
CA ILE A 4 -21.38 -11.83 3.43
C ILE A 4 -21.60 -12.75 2.23
N GLY A 5 -20.59 -13.56 1.88
CA GLY A 5 -20.61 -14.44 0.71
C GLY A 5 -21.05 -15.88 0.97
N PRO A 6 -20.51 -16.87 0.21
CA PRO A 6 -19.26 -16.77 -0.56
C PRO A 6 -19.44 -16.14 -1.95
N TYR A 7 -18.64 -15.12 -2.24
CA TYR A 7 -18.46 -14.53 -3.57
C TYR A 7 -17.18 -15.06 -4.22
N THR A 8 -17.13 -15.00 -5.54
CA THR A 8 -15.95 -15.34 -6.34
C THR A 8 -15.27 -14.10 -6.94
N ILE A 9 -14.07 -14.27 -7.50
CA ILE A 9 -13.39 -13.23 -8.28
C ILE A 9 -14.25 -12.77 -9.46
N GLU A 10 -14.97 -13.68 -10.12
CA GLU A 10 -15.85 -13.33 -11.23
C GLU A 10 -17.00 -12.44 -10.77
N ASP A 11 -17.57 -12.72 -9.59
CA ASP A 11 -18.59 -11.86 -8.98
C ASP A 11 -18.02 -10.48 -8.65
N ASN A 12 -16.79 -10.44 -8.12
CA ASN A 12 -16.13 -9.20 -7.76
C ASN A 12 -15.78 -8.32 -8.98
N GLN A 13 -15.37 -8.92 -10.09
CA GLN A 13 -15.03 -8.20 -11.34
C GLN A 13 -16.22 -7.55 -12.03
N LYS A 14 -17.45 -8.02 -11.77
CA LYS A 14 -18.68 -7.44 -12.33
C LYS A 14 -19.12 -6.17 -11.62
N ARG A 15 -18.44 -5.79 -10.55
CA ARG A 15 -18.85 -4.68 -9.68
C ARG A 15 -18.34 -3.33 -10.17
N GLU A 16 -19.13 -2.30 -9.92
CA GLU A 16 -18.75 -0.91 -10.21
C GLU A 16 -17.92 -0.29 -9.08
N ASP A 17 -18.10 -0.76 -7.84
CA ASP A 17 -17.32 -0.29 -6.69
C ASP A 17 -15.95 -0.97 -6.61
N ARG A 18 -14.95 -0.19 -6.17
CA ARG A 18 -13.62 -0.74 -5.85
C ARG A 18 -13.73 -1.58 -4.58
N THR A 19 -13.33 -2.84 -4.69
CA THR A 19 -13.54 -3.84 -3.65
C THR A 19 -12.35 -4.79 -3.56
N GLU A 20 -12.14 -5.33 -2.37
CA GLU A 20 -11.27 -6.48 -2.13
C GLU A 20 -12.12 -7.70 -1.84
N LEU A 21 -11.69 -8.86 -2.30
CA LEU A 21 -12.32 -10.14 -2.02
C LEU A 21 -11.38 -10.92 -1.10
N ILE A 22 -11.84 -11.30 0.09
CA ILE A 22 -11.03 -12.08 1.05
C ILE A 22 -11.86 -13.21 1.59
N ASP A 23 -11.45 -14.46 1.35
CA ASP A 23 -12.15 -15.67 1.82
C ASP A 23 -13.63 -15.73 1.42
N GLY A 24 -13.95 -15.20 0.23
CA GLY A 24 -15.31 -15.12 -0.29
C GLY A 24 -16.15 -13.97 0.27
N TYR A 25 -15.57 -13.06 1.07
CA TYR A 25 -16.24 -11.85 1.57
C TYR A 25 -15.78 -10.62 0.78
N ILE A 26 -16.72 -9.74 0.45
CA ILE A 26 -16.43 -8.50 -0.29
C ILE A 26 -16.23 -7.36 0.70
N TYR A 27 -15.09 -6.67 0.62
CA TYR A 27 -14.75 -5.50 1.41
C TYR A 27 -14.70 -4.27 0.49
N LYS A 28 -15.59 -3.30 0.73
CA LYS A 28 -15.59 -2.06 -0.06
C LYS A 28 -14.40 -1.19 0.29
N MET A 29 -13.68 -0.71 -0.72
CA MET A 29 -12.59 0.25 -0.54
C MET A 29 -13.15 1.67 -0.52
N LYS A 30 -12.87 2.39 0.55
CA LYS A 30 -13.25 3.81 0.65
C LYS A 30 -12.27 4.68 -0.15
N ALA A 31 -12.71 5.88 -0.50
CA ALA A 31 -11.83 6.85 -1.12
C ALA A 31 -10.81 7.36 -0.08
N ASN A 32 -9.53 7.24 -0.38
CA ASN A 32 -8.46 7.76 0.48
C ASN A 32 -8.50 9.30 0.50
N LEU A 33 -8.18 9.89 1.67
CA LEU A 33 -8.02 11.35 1.76
C LEU A 33 -6.83 11.79 0.88
N PRO A 34 -6.85 12.99 0.29
CA PRO A 34 -5.79 13.44 -0.62
C PRO A 34 -4.38 13.36 -0.03
N ILE A 35 -4.25 13.54 1.29
CA ILE A 35 -2.96 13.49 1.98
C ILE A 35 -2.30 12.11 1.86
N TYR A 36 -3.06 11.03 2.03
CA TYR A 36 -2.59 9.66 1.83
C TYR A 36 -2.15 9.45 0.38
N GLY A 37 -2.87 10.02 -0.58
CA GLY A 37 -2.49 9.98 -2.00
C GLY A 37 -1.14 10.64 -2.28
N VAL A 38 -0.81 11.74 -1.59
CA VAL A 38 0.51 12.39 -1.73
C VAL A 38 1.62 11.51 -1.15
N TYR A 39 1.42 10.91 0.03
CA TYR A 39 2.41 9.96 0.59
C TYR A 39 2.60 8.76 -0.33
N LEU A 40 1.50 8.11 -0.72
CA LEU A 40 1.52 6.92 -1.57
C LEU A 40 2.26 7.19 -2.88
N ARG A 41 1.92 8.27 -3.59
CA ARG A 41 2.60 8.65 -4.83
C ARG A 41 4.10 8.82 -4.64
N ASN A 42 4.50 9.55 -3.59
CA ASN A 42 5.90 9.88 -3.37
C ASN A 42 6.71 8.63 -2.94
N LEU A 43 6.14 7.81 -2.05
CA LEU A 43 6.75 6.56 -1.61
C LEU A 43 6.90 5.58 -2.78
N TYR A 44 5.82 5.36 -3.54
CA TYR A 44 5.86 4.52 -4.73
C TYR A 44 6.87 5.01 -5.76
N GLY A 45 6.99 6.33 -5.95
CA GLY A 45 8.00 6.91 -6.84
C GLY A 45 9.44 6.58 -6.41
N MET A 46 9.73 6.66 -5.11
CA MET A 46 11.05 6.29 -4.56
C MET A 46 11.34 4.80 -4.74
N ILE A 47 10.37 3.95 -4.43
CA ILE A 47 10.47 2.50 -4.59
C ILE A 47 10.66 2.11 -6.05
N MET A 48 9.83 2.63 -6.96
CA MET A 48 9.92 2.35 -8.39
C MET A 48 11.28 2.79 -8.94
N GLN A 49 11.79 3.95 -8.53
CA GLN A 49 13.12 4.40 -8.93
C GLN A 49 14.22 3.43 -8.46
N ALA A 50 14.13 2.94 -7.22
CA ALA A 50 15.07 1.96 -6.69
C ALA A 50 14.99 0.62 -7.46
N CYS A 51 13.78 0.10 -7.68
CA CYS A 51 13.56 -1.13 -8.45
C CYS A 51 14.10 -1.03 -9.90
N ASN A 52 13.97 0.14 -10.53
CA ASN A 52 14.48 0.37 -11.89
C ASN A 52 16.01 0.54 -11.96
N ALA A 53 16.64 0.95 -10.85
CA ALA A 53 18.09 1.10 -10.76
C ALA A 53 18.82 -0.18 -10.30
N SER A 54 18.07 -1.19 -9.86
CA SER A 54 18.58 -2.49 -9.42
C SER A 54 18.91 -3.41 -10.61
N ASP A 55 19.99 -4.17 -10.49
CA ASP A 55 20.34 -5.25 -11.43
C ASP A 55 19.47 -6.50 -11.22
N GLU A 56 18.96 -6.70 -10.00
CA GLU A 56 17.99 -7.76 -9.70
C GLU A 56 16.59 -7.36 -10.19
N TYR A 57 15.85 -8.33 -10.74
CA TYR A 57 14.47 -8.10 -11.11
C TYR A 57 13.60 -7.88 -9.86
N ALA A 58 13.08 -6.66 -9.73
CA ALA A 58 12.02 -6.31 -8.81
C ALA A 58 11.07 -5.34 -9.51
N ARG A 59 9.76 -5.56 -9.39
CA ARG A 59 8.73 -4.66 -9.91
C ARG A 59 7.79 -4.25 -8.80
N ALA A 60 7.61 -2.95 -8.68
CA ALA A 60 6.63 -2.36 -7.77
C ALA A 60 5.31 -2.16 -8.53
N PHE A 61 4.21 -2.53 -7.90
CA PHE A 61 2.85 -2.30 -8.39
C PHE A 61 2.07 -1.53 -7.34
N MET A 62 1.10 -0.72 -7.78
CA MET A 62 0.19 0.04 -6.93
C MET A 62 -1.25 -0.33 -7.25
N TYR A 63 -2.07 -0.59 -6.23
CA TYR A 63 -3.49 -0.94 -6.37
C TYR A 63 -3.76 -2.08 -7.38
N VAL A 64 -2.89 -3.09 -7.42
CA VAL A 64 -3.07 -4.28 -8.28
C VAL A 64 -3.81 -5.37 -7.53
N GLY A 65 -4.66 -6.14 -8.22
CA GLY A 65 -5.28 -7.33 -7.61
C GLY A 65 -4.27 -8.47 -7.45
N VAL A 66 -4.21 -9.04 -6.24
CA VAL A 66 -3.33 -10.13 -5.87
C VAL A 66 -4.18 -11.35 -5.48
N ARG A 67 -4.13 -12.40 -6.32
CA ARG A 67 -4.76 -13.71 -6.05
C ARG A 67 -3.87 -14.51 -5.11
N ILE A 68 -3.87 -14.09 -3.85
CA ILE A 68 -2.85 -14.47 -2.88
C ILE A 68 -2.89 -15.97 -2.52
N ASP A 69 -4.09 -16.54 -2.43
CA ASP A 69 -4.33 -17.97 -2.15
C ASP A 69 -4.31 -18.82 -3.44
N LYS A 70 -4.10 -18.19 -4.61
CA LYS A 70 -4.20 -18.79 -5.95
C LYS A 70 -5.55 -19.48 -6.23
N ASP A 71 -6.61 -19.05 -5.56
CA ASP A 71 -7.97 -19.54 -5.69
C ASP A 71 -8.91 -18.52 -6.36
N ASP A 72 -10.21 -18.80 -6.37
CA ASP A 72 -11.25 -17.90 -6.90
C ASP A 72 -11.98 -17.10 -5.80
N LYS A 73 -11.49 -17.12 -4.55
CA LYS A 73 -12.16 -16.54 -3.37
C LYS A 73 -11.36 -15.47 -2.67
N THR A 74 -10.10 -15.29 -3.01
CA THR A 74 -9.26 -14.23 -2.44
C THR A 74 -8.54 -13.46 -3.53
N CYS A 75 -8.86 -12.17 -3.63
CA CYS A 75 -8.14 -11.18 -4.43
C CYS A 75 -8.02 -9.89 -3.60
N ILE A 76 -6.83 -9.67 -3.04
CA ILE A 76 -6.51 -8.50 -2.20
C ILE A 76 -5.92 -7.39 -3.07
N VAL A 77 -6.15 -6.13 -2.71
CA VAL A 77 -5.59 -4.98 -3.41
C VAL A 77 -4.66 -4.22 -2.47
N PRO A 78 -3.36 -4.55 -2.40
CA PRO A 78 -2.40 -3.78 -1.63
C PRO A 78 -2.22 -2.37 -2.19
N ASP A 79 -1.93 -1.40 -1.32
CA ASP A 79 -1.54 -0.07 -1.76
C ASP A 79 -0.25 -0.12 -2.60
N ILE A 80 0.77 -0.85 -2.14
CA ILE A 80 1.97 -1.19 -2.92
C ILE A 80 2.34 -2.65 -2.70
N CYS A 81 2.75 -3.35 -3.75
CA CYS A 81 3.45 -4.62 -3.60
C CYS A 81 4.69 -4.72 -4.49
N ILE A 82 5.64 -5.55 -4.07
CA ILE A 82 6.88 -5.84 -4.79
C ILE A 82 6.87 -7.31 -5.21
N VAL A 83 7.12 -7.55 -6.50
CA VAL A 83 7.16 -8.87 -7.12
C VAL A 83 8.52 -9.07 -7.77
N ARG A 84 9.17 -10.19 -7.47
CA ARG A 84 10.44 -10.59 -8.10
C ARG A 84 10.33 -11.78 -9.05
N ASP A 85 9.27 -12.57 -8.93
CA ASP A 85 9.03 -13.70 -9.83
C ASP A 85 8.12 -13.25 -10.98
N GLU A 86 8.68 -13.21 -12.19
CA GLU A 86 7.98 -12.82 -13.42
C GLU A 86 6.78 -13.72 -13.71
N GLU A 87 6.80 -14.99 -13.28
CA GLU A 87 5.67 -15.90 -13.47
C GLU A 87 4.42 -15.41 -12.76
N GLN A 88 4.57 -14.68 -11.65
CA GLN A 88 3.44 -14.14 -10.89
C GLN A 88 2.65 -13.08 -11.67
N VAL A 89 3.25 -12.44 -12.68
CA VAL A 89 2.64 -11.35 -13.46
C VAL A 89 2.47 -11.69 -14.94
N ALA A 90 3.00 -12.82 -15.41
CA ALA A 90 2.96 -13.25 -16.80
C ALA A 90 1.54 -13.30 -17.39
N GLY A 91 0.52 -13.56 -16.57
CA GLY A 91 -0.88 -13.59 -16.98
C GLY A 91 -1.51 -12.22 -17.25
N GLY A 92 -0.87 -11.12 -16.82
CA GLY A 92 -1.28 -9.74 -17.12
C GLY A 92 -2.59 -9.25 -16.51
N LYS A 93 -3.27 -10.06 -15.68
CA LYS A 93 -4.55 -9.71 -15.04
C LYS A 93 -4.44 -9.46 -13.54
N PHE A 94 -3.69 -10.31 -12.87
CA PHE A 94 -3.46 -10.30 -11.43
C PHE A 94 -1.99 -10.59 -11.14
N VAL A 95 -1.56 -10.28 -9.93
CA VAL A 95 -0.39 -10.93 -9.32
C VAL A 95 -0.86 -12.26 -8.74
N GLU A 96 -0.23 -13.35 -9.12
CA GLU A 96 -0.59 -14.71 -8.67
C GLU A 96 0.31 -15.14 -7.50
N GLY A 97 -0.31 -15.52 -6.37
CA GLY A 97 0.39 -15.88 -5.14
C GLY A 97 0.90 -14.70 -4.33
N ALA A 98 1.71 -14.98 -3.31
CA ALA A 98 2.26 -13.98 -2.41
C ALA A 98 3.33 -13.10 -3.09
N PRO A 99 3.17 -11.77 -3.08
CA PRO A 99 4.27 -10.84 -3.40
C PRO A 99 5.39 -10.98 -2.36
N ASP A 100 6.60 -10.57 -2.71
CA ASP A 100 7.72 -10.57 -1.76
C ASP A 100 7.50 -9.57 -0.61
N VAL A 101 7.03 -8.37 -0.95
CA VAL A 101 6.74 -7.30 0.00
C VAL A 101 5.38 -6.72 -0.27
N THR A 102 4.59 -6.48 0.77
CA THR A 102 3.35 -5.70 0.70
C THR A 102 3.44 -4.50 1.64
N ILE A 103 2.91 -3.36 1.21
CA ILE A 103 2.90 -2.11 1.97
C ILE A 103 1.47 -1.57 1.93
N GLU A 104 0.94 -1.25 3.11
CA GLU A 104 -0.38 -0.65 3.28
C GLU A 104 -0.27 0.66 4.04
N PHE A 105 -0.98 1.67 3.57
CA PHE A 105 -1.28 2.84 4.38
C PHE A 105 -2.47 2.49 5.26
N LEU A 106 -2.28 2.63 6.57
CA LEU A 106 -3.29 2.31 7.54
C LEU A 106 -4.56 3.13 7.27
N GLY A 107 -5.70 2.45 7.14
CA GLY A 107 -6.97 3.09 6.85
C GLY A 107 -7.33 4.23 7.81
N SER A 108 -8.10 5.21 7.33
CA SER A 108 -8.52 6.38 8.11
C SER A 108 -9.69 6.11 9.06
N ASP A 109 -10.36 4.97 8.95
CA ASP A 109 -11.45 4.59 9.86
C ASP A 109 -11.24 3.22 10.50
N LEU A 110 -12.06 2.95 11.51
CA LEU A 110 -11.91 1.78 12.36
C LEU A 110 -12.06 0.44 11.62
N GLU A 111 -12.89 0.37 10.58
CA GLU A 111 -13.09 -0.88 9.84
C GLU A 111 -11.88 -1.18 8.97
N ASP A 112 -11.39 -0.20 8.22
CA ASP A 112 -10.21 -0.34 7.37
C ASP A 112 -8.96 -0.62 8.23
N ARG A 113 -8.80 0.09 9.36
CA ARG A 113 -7.73 -0.18 10.34
C ARG A 113 -7.71 -1.63 10.81
N LYS A 114 -8.89 -2.19 11.16
CA LYS A 114 -8.98 -3.58 11.61
C LYS A 114 -8.61 -4.55 10.49
N ARG A 115 -8.97 -4.25 9.25
CA ARG A 115 -8.60 -5.06 8.10
C ARG A 115 -7.08 -5.09 7.92
N ASP A 116 -6.43 -3.94 7.92
CA ASP A 116 -4.99 -3.85 7.68
C ASP A 116 -4.19 -4.46 8.85
N LEU A 117 -4.55 -4.14 10.11
CA LEU A 117 -3.83 -4.58 11.30
C LEU A 117 -4.02 -6.07 11.64
N PHE A 118 -5.10 -6.71 11.19
CA PHE A 118 -5.42 -8.09 11.58
C PHE A 118 -5.69 -9.01 10.40
N LEU A 119 -6.68 -8.69 9.55
CA LEU A 119 -7.13 -9.61 8.49
C LEU A 119 -6.04 -9.78 7.43
N LYS A 120 -5.57 -8.67 6.85
CA LYS A 120 -4.51 -8.68 5.83
C LYS A 120 -3.20 -9.16 6.40
N LEU A 121 -2.85 -8.73 7.62
CA LEU A 121 -1.67 -9.19 8.34
C LEU A 121 -1.61 -10.72 8.47
N ASN A 122 -2.71 -11.39 8.83
CA ASN A 122 -2.74 -12.85 8.88
C ASN A 122 -2.69 -13.46 7.48
N LYS A 123 -3.47 -12.92 6.52
CA LYS A 123 -3.54 -13.45 5.17
C LYS A 123 -2.18 -13.37 4.44
N TYR A 124 -1.47 -12.25 4.54
CA TYR A 124 -0.13 -12.09 3.98
C TYR A 124 0.86 -13.08 4.59
N ARG A 125 0.81 -13.29 5.90
CA ARG A 125 1.68 -14.25 6.59
C ARG A 125 1.40 -15.68 6.15
N GLU A 126 0.14 -16.10 6.12
CA GLU A 126 -0.27 -17.46 5.74
C GLU A 126 0.10 -17.79 4.30
N ALA A 127 0.02 -16.81 3.39
CA ALA A 127 0.37 -17.00 1.99
C ALA A 127 1.87 -16.98 1.71
N GLY A 128 2.71 -16.57 2.69
CA GLY A 128 4.16 -16.55 2.54
C GLY A 128 4.73 -15.25 1.95
N VAL A 129 4.06 -14.11 2.15
CA VAL A 129 4.71 -12.79 1.95
C VAL A 129 5.94 -12.72 2.87
N LYS A 130 7.05 -12.15 2.40
CA LYS A 130 8.29 -12.11 3.20
C LYS A 130 8.31 -10.93 4.16
N GLU A 131 7.82 -9.77 3.72
CA GLU A 131 7.75 -8.59 4.58
C GLU A 131 6.45 -7.79 4.37
N TYR A 132 5.85 -7.32 5.46
CA TYR A 132 4.61 -6.55 5.44
C TYR A 132 4.77 -5.23 6.20
N TRP A 133 4.50 -4.11 5.52
CA TRP A 133 4.61 -2.76 6.07
C TRP A 133 3.23 -2.16 6.31
N ILE A 134 3.05 -1.54 7.46
CA ILE A 134 1.86 -0.75 7.80
C ILE A 134 2.30 0.66 8.15
N ILE A 135 1.87 1.65 7.36
CA ILE A 135 2.26 3.05 7.51
C ILE A 135 1.08 3.84 8.08
N ASP A 136 1.24 4.40 9.29
CA ASP A 136 0.27 5.27 9.94
C ASP A 136 0.63 6.74 9.70
N VAL A 137 0.02 7.34 8.69
CA VAL A 137 0.25 8.75 8.30
C VAL A 137 -0.23 9.73 9.37
N GLU A 138 -1.27 9.36 10.11
CA GLU A 138 -1.83 10.20 11.18
C GLU A 138 -0.87 10.28 12.36
N HIS A 139 -0.32 9.13 12.78
CA HIS A 139 0.59 9.03 13.92
C HIS A 139 2.08 9.11 13.55
N LYS A 140 2.40 9.31 12.27
CA LYS A 140 3.77 9.52 11.76
C LYS A 140 4.72 8.38 12.15
N GLY A 141 4.24 7.15 12.00
CA GLY A 141 5.00 5.96 12.29
C GLY A 141 4.66 4.81 11.34
N LEU A 142 5.47 3.77 11.38
CA LEU A 142 5.24 2.55 10.62
C LEU A 142 5.70 1.31 11.37
N MET A 143 5.05 0.19 11.07
CA MET A 143 5.39 -1.14 11.53
C MET A 143 5.85 -1.99 10.35
N VAL A 144 6.96 -2.69 10.53
CA VAL A 144 7.53 -3.60 9.54
C VAL A 144 7.58 -5.00 10.13
N TYR A 145 6.79 -5.90 9.59
CA TYR A 145 6.76 -7.31 9.92
C TYR A 145 7.66 -8.07 8.95
N ASP A 146 8.76 -8.61 9.44
CA ASP A 146 9.56 -9.60 8.71
C ASP A 146 9.01 -10.99 9.03
N PHE A 147 8.37 -11.63 8.06
CA PHE A 147 7.80 -12.97 8.22
C PHE A 147 8.81 -14.09 7.94
N SER A 148 10.02 -13.75 7.45
CA SER A 148 11.11 -14.71 7.28
C SER A 148 11.81 -15.05 8.61
N GLU A 149 11.63 -14.19 9.62
CA GLU A 149 12.17 -14.38 10.95
C GLU A 149 11.05 -14.44 12.01
N VAL A 150 11.25 -15.21 13.08
CA VAL A 150 10.31 -15.22 14.22
C VAL A 150 10.69 -14.09 15.19
N THR A 151 10.38 -12.85 14.79
CA THR A 151 10.72 -11.65 15.55
C THR A 151 9.50 -10.75 15.81
N LEU A 152 9.65 -9.82 16.75
CA LEU A 152 8.66 -8.75 16.94
C LEU A 152 8.72 -7.79 15.75
N PRO A 153 7.59 -7.16 15.37
CA PRO A 153 7.61 -6.13 14.34
C PRO A 153 8.57 -5.00 14.72
N ARG A 154 9.27 -4.48 13.72
CA ARG A 154 10.10 -3.29 13.87
C ARG A 154 9.19 -2.07 13.81
N HIS A 155 9.44 -1.11 14.69
CA HIS A 155 8.72 0.15 14.74
C HIS A 155 9.65 1.29 14.35
N TYR A 156 9.20 2.16 13.47
CA TYR A 156 9.93 3.35 13.06
C TYR A 156 9.02 4.58 13.14
N SER A 157 9.62 5.72 13.39
CA SER A 157 9.01 7.05 13.25
C SER A 157 9.36 7.66 11.89
N PHE A 158 8.62 8.69 11.50
CA PHE A 158 8.90 9.44 10.26
C PHE A 158 10.17 10.31 10.35
N ASP A 159 10.82 10.40 11.51
CA ASP A 159 12.09 11.12 11.67
C ASP A 159 13.31 10.24 11.39
N GLU A 160 13.09 8.98 11.01
CA GLU A 160 14.12 7.97 10.79
C GLU A 160 14.28 7.60 9.32
N GLU A 161 15.48 7.10 8.99
CA GLU A 161 15.74 6.41 7.75
C GLU A 161 15.42 4.92 7.95
N VAL A 162 14.47 4.40 7.16
CA VAL A 162 13.97 3.04 7.30
C VAL A 162 14.71 2.12 6.33
N PRO A 163 15.39 1.07 6.81
CA PRO A 163 15.99 0.06 5.92
C PRO A 163 14.91 -0.65 5.09
N ALA A 164 15.11 -0.69 3.78
CA ALA A 164 14.20 -1.27 2.80
C ALA A 164 14.90 -2.31 1.91
N GLY A 165 15.87 -3.03 2.50
CA GLY A 165 16.69 -4.05 1.82
C GLY A 165 15.87 -5.19 1.20
N SER A 166 14.70 -5.48 1.78
CA SER A 166 13.70 -6.43 1.31
C SER A 166 12.98 -5.98 0.03
N ILE A 167 13.05 -4.70 -0.34
CA ILE A 167 12.53 -4.12 -1.58
C ILE A 167 13.64 -4.13 -2.64
N VAL A 168 14.80 -3.60 -2.32
CA VAL A 168 16.03 -3.67 -3.12
C VAL A 168 17.22 -3.73 -2.16
N PRO A 169 18.21 -4.62 -2.36
CA PRO A 169 19.37 -4.72 -1.48
C PRO A 169 20.07 -3.36 -1.26
N GLY A 170 20.33 -3.01 0.00
CA GLY A 170 20.99 -1.75 0.37
C GLY A 170 20.11 -0.49 0.23
N PHE A 171 18.85 -0.62 -0.17
CA PHE A 171 17.92 0.50 -0.24
C PHE A 171 17.39 0.90 1.14
N SER A 172 17.20 2.20 1.33
CA SER A 172 16.60 2.80 2.52
C SER A 172 15.66 3.93 2.12
N ILE A 173 14.70 4.23 2.99
CA ILE A 173 13.69 5.25 2.76
C ILE A 173 13.80 6.29 3.87
N ASP A 174 14.18 7.50 3.50
CA ASP A 174 14.13 8.66 4.38
C ASP A 174 12.68 9.17 4.48
N PHE A 175 11.99 8.77 5.55
CA PHE A 175 10.61 9.20 5.81
C PHE A 175 10.54 10.68 6.21
N LYS A 176 11.63 11.27 6.70
CA LYS A 176 11.69 12.68 7.04
C LYS A 176 11.68 13.52 5.77
N ALA A 177 12.49 13.14 4.78
CA ALA A 177 12.47 13.77 3.46
C ALA A 177 11.11 13.58 2.76
N LEU A 178 10.46 12.42 2.95
CA LEU A 178 9.10 12.17 2.45
C LEU A 178 8.07 13.13 3.10
N GLU A 179 8.11 13.27 4.42
CA GLU A 179 7.27 14.19 5.20
C GLU A 179 7.46 15.64 4.74
N GLU A 180 8.70 16.09 4.54
CA GLU A 180 9.00 17.43 4.06
C GLU A 180 8.43 17.70 2.66
N LYS A 181 8.47 16.72 1.75
CA LYS A 181 7.87 16.85 0.42
C LYS A 181 6.35 17.03 0.52
N VAL A 182 5.70 16.31 1.43
CA VAL A 182 4.25 16.42 1.65
C VAL A 182 3.90 17.79 2.24
N LYS A 183 4.64 18.25 3.27
CA LYS A 183 4.47 19.59 3.86
C LYS A 183 4.57 20.69 2.81
N LYS A 184 5.63 20.68 2.00
CA LYS A 184 5.84 21.66 0.91
C LYS A 184 4.68 21.69 -0.09
N PHE A 185 4.11 20.53 -0.44
CA PHE A 185 2.96 20.46 -1.33
C PHE A 185 1.74 21.18 -0.73
N TYR A 186 1.43 20.92 0.55
CA TYR A 186 0.28 21.52 1.21
C TYR A 186 0.46 23.01 1.50
N GLU A 187 1.66 23.45 1.87
CA GLU A 187 2.01 24.87 2.00
C GLU A 187 1.75 25.63 0.68
N MET A 188 2.19 25.06 -0.45
CA MET A 188 1.96 25.64 -1.78
C MET A 188 0.47 25.66 -2.15
N ALA A 189 -0.27 24.59 -1.82
CA ALA A 189 -1.70 24.49 -2.07
C ALA A 189 -2.49 25.56 -1.29
N GLU A 190 -2.16 25.75 -0.02
CA GLU A 190 -2.76 26.80 0.81
C GLU A 190 -2.44 28.21 0.32
N PHE A 191 -1.17 28.46 -0.02
CA PHE A 191 -0.74 29.73 -0.59
C PHE A 191 -1.53 30.07 -1.86
N THR A 192 -1.66 29.09 -2.76
CA THR A 192 -2.43 29.23 -4.01
C THR A 192 -3.91 29.53 -3.75
N ARG A 193 -4.52 28.85 -2.77
CA ARG A 193 -5.92 29.08 -2.38
C ARG A 193 -6.14 30.51 -1.90
N LYS A 194 -5.30 30.98 -0.97
CA LYS A 194 -5.36 32.36 -0.42
C LYS A 194 -5.23 33.43 -1.51
N MET A 195 -4.35 33.21 -2.49
CA MET A 195 -4.17 34.14 -3.62
C MET A 195 -5.40 34.23 -4.52
N LYS A 196 -6.10 33.11 -4.76
CA LYS A 196 -7.36 33.11 -5.54
C LYS A 196 -8.48 33.83 -4.78
N GLU A 197 -8.62 33.58 -3.48
CA GLU A 197 -9.63 34.25 -2.63
C GLU A 197 -9.43 35.77 -2.59
N LYS A 198 -8.17 36.24 -2.54
CA LYS A 198 -7.87 37.68 -2.57
C LYS A 198 -8.26 38.33 -3.91
N LYS A 199 -7.99 37.67 -5.04
CA LYS A 199 -8.37 38.18 -6.37
C LYS A 199 -9.88 38.23 -6.56
N ALA A 200 -10.61 37.23 -6.07
CA ALA A 200 -12.07 37.18 -6.16
C ALA A 200 -12.79 38.24 -5.30
N LYS A 201 -12.11 38.83 -4.31
CA LYS A 201 -12.64 39.93 -3.49
C LYS A 201 -12.29 41.32 -4.04
N GLN A 202 -11.45 41.40 -5.07
CA GLN A 202 -10.95 42.64 -5.67
C GLN A 202 -11.50 42.91 -7.08
N GLY A 203 -12.30 41.98 -7.64
CA GLY A 203 -13.03 42.14 -8.89
C GLY A 203 -14.51 41.88 -8.68
#